data_AF-A0A9D3P406-F1
#
_entry.id   AF-A0A9D3P406-F1
#
_cell.length_a   1.000
_cell.length_b   1.000
_cell.length_c   1.000
_cell.angle_alpha   90.00
_cell.angle_beta   90.00
_cell.angle_gamma   90.00
#
_symmetry.space_group_name_H-M   'P 1'
#
loop_
_entity.id
_entity.type
_entity.pdbx_description
1 polymer ?
#
loop_
_entity_poly.entity_id
_entity_poly.type
_entity_poly.pdbx_seq_one_letter_code
_entity_poly.pdbx_strand_id
1 'polypeptide(L)'
;MKSTLHTFSALLVLGICIHFTVQRAKCQHVPNRCSCIKSRNGVLGPFSDFTVTLKRPGCTRDEIIVILKEDNRKVCLSPHGPQGKRLLKCWHRKLEEGKNGKTCMGRLRPRHQKKQRTKSKEQKIISAA
;
A
#
# COMPACT_ATOMS: atom_id res chain seq x y z
N MET A 1 9.61 -45.95 -38.38
CA MET A 1 8.82 -45.81 -37.13
C MET A 1 9.46 -44.93 -36.05
N LYS A 2 10.68 -44.39 -36.23
CA LYS A 2 11.33 -43.50 -35.25
C LYS A 2 10.84 -42.04 -35.35
N SER A 3 10.59 -41.55 -36.57
CA SER A 3 10.18 -40.17 -36.83
C SER A 3 8.81 -39.81 -36.25
N THR A 4 7.86 -40.76 -36.24
CA THR A 4 6.52 -40.56 -35.67
C THR A 4 6.56 -40.42 -34.15
N LEU A 5 7.45 -41.15 -33.46
CA LEU A 5 7.60 -41.07 -32.00
C LEU A 5 8.15 -39.71 -31.54
N HIS A 6 9.11 -39.15 -32.28
CA HIS A 6 9.65 -37.81 -31.99
C HIS A 6 8.61 -36.71 -32.21
N THR A 7 7.78 -36.82 -33.26
CA THR A 7 6.69 -35.85 -33.50
C THR A 7 5.63 -35.89 -32.41
N PHE A 8 5.27 -37.07 -31.90
CA PHE A 8 4.34 -37.19 -30.77
C PHE A 8 4.91 -36.58 -29.48
N SER A 9 6.18 -36.83 -29.19
CA SER A 9 6.86 -36.24 -28.03
C SER A 9 6.92 -34.71 -28.11
N ALA A 10 7.27 -34.16 -29.27
CA ALA A 10 7.31 -32.71 -29.49
C ALA A 10 5.93 -32.05 -29.32
N LEU A 11 4.87 -32.66 -29.86
CA LEU A 11 3.48 -32.18 -29.71
C LEU A 11 3.03 -32.18 -28.25
N LEU A 12 3.40 -33.21 -27.48
CA LEU A 12 3.05 -33.34 -26.07
C LEU A 12 3.76 -32.27 -25.21
N VAL A 13 5.05 -32.02 -25.47
CA VAL A 13 5.80 -30.94 -24.82
C VAL A 13 5.20 -29.58 -25.15
N LEU A 14 4.86 -29.32 -26.41
CA LEU A 14 4.25 -28.07 -26.84
C LEU A 14 2.90 -27.84 -26.14
N GLY A 15 2.07 -28.88 -26.06
CA GLY A 15 0.79 -28.84 -25.37
C GLY A 15 0.92 -28.52 -23.88
N ILE A 16 1.90 -29.13 -23.19
CA ILE A 16 2.19 -28.84 -21.78
C ILE A 16 2.67 -27.38 -21.61
N CYS A 17 3.55 -26.88 -22.49
CA CYS A 17 4.02 -25.50 -22.46
C CYS A 17 2.87 -24.49 -22.64
N ILE A 18 1.95 -24.74 -23.56
CA ILE A 18 0.78 -23.88 -23.79
C ILE A 18 -0.13 -23.91 -22.56
N HIS A 19 -0.40 -25.09 -21.99
CA HIS A 19 -1.25 -25.21 -20.81
C HIS A 19 -0.65 -24.50 -19.59
N PHE A 20 0.66 -24.60 -19.37
CA PHE A 20 1.37 -23.91 -18.29
C PHE A 20 1.44 -22.39 -18.48
N THR A 21 1.56 -21.90 -19.73
CA THR A 21 1.60 -20.45 -20.02
C THR A 21 0.22 -19.81 -19.89
N VAL A 22 -0.85 -20.49 -20.35
CA VAL A 22 -2.24 -20.03 -20.19
C VAL A 22 -2.64 -19.93 -18.72
N GLN A 23 -2.23 -20.89 -17.87
CA GLN A 23 -2.54 -20.84 -16.44
C GLN A 23 -1.86 -19.66 -15.70
N ARG A 24 -0.77 -19.12 -16.26
CA ARG A 24 -0.01 -18.01 -15.65
C ARG A 24 -0.48 -16.63 -16.08
N ALA A 25 -1.28 -16.52 -17.15
CA ALA A 25 -1.87 -15.26 -17.59
C ALA A 25 -3.09 -14.90 -16.72
N LYS A 26 -2.86 -14.56 -15.45
CA LYS A 26 -3.88 -13.92 -14.61
C LYS A 26 -4.12 -12.53 -15.20
N CYS A 27 -5.20 -12.36 -15.96
CA CYS A 27 -5.67 -11.06 -16.39
C CYS A 27 -5.94 -10.21 -15.15
N GLN A 28 -5.02 -9.30 -14.82
CA GLN A 28 -5.19 -8.43 -13.66
C GLN A 28 -6.28 -7.41 -14.02
N HIS A 29 -7.49 -7.62 -13.50
CA HIS A 29 -8.59 -6.69 -13.69
C HIS A 29 -8.15 -5.30 -13.23
N VAL A 30 -8.07 -4.36 -14.16
CA VAL A 30 -7.81 -2.95 -13.91
C VAL A 30 -9.16 -2.24 -13.88
N PRO A 31 -9.65 -1.84 -12.70
CA PRO A 31 -10.88 -1.07 -12.63
C PRO A 31 -10.75 0.20 -13.47
N ASN A 32 -11.78 0.49 -14.26
CA ASN A 32 -11.84 1.69 -15.08
C ASN A 32 -12.21 2.95 -14.27
N ARG A 33 -12.41 2.80 -12.95
CA ARG A 33 -12.75 3.87 -12.00
C ARG A 33 -11.91 3.73 -10.75
N CYS A 34 -11.81 4.81 -9.97
CA CYS A 34 -11.24 4.78 -8.62
C CYS A 34 -12.01 3.80 -7.73
N SER A 35 -11.30 3.00 -6.92
CA SER A 35 -11.89 2.11 -5.92
C SER A 35 -12.51 2.90 -4.76
N CYS A 36 -11.92 4.03 -4.43
CA CYS A 36 -12.34 4.97 -3.40
C CYS A 36 -13.28 6.02 -3.98
N ILE A 37 -14.57 5.94 -3.64
CA ILE A 37 -15.57 6.96 -3.99
C ILE A 37 -15.41 8.18 -3.06
N LYS A 38 -15.35 7.94 -1.75
CA LYS A 38 -15.16 8.96 -0.71
C LYS A 38 -13.84 8.73 0.03
N SER A 39 -13.17 9.81 0.42
CA SER A 39 -11.93 9.76 1.20
C SER A 39 -12.03 10.60 2.47
N ARG A 40 -11.28 10.21 3.50
CA ARG A 40 -11.16 10.94 4.76
C ARG A 40 -9.78 11.58 4.86
N ASN A 41 -9.69 12.75 5.50
CA ASN A 41 -8.38 13.40 5.72
C ASN A 41 -7.50 12.66 6.73
N GLY A 42 -8.12 11.83 7.57
CA GLY A 42 -7.44 10.94 8.51
C GLY A 42 -8.41 9.94 9.15
N VAL A 43 -7.85 8.96 9.83
CA VAL A 43 -8.53 8.03 10.72
C VAL A 43 -7.99 8.19 12.14
N LEU A 44 -8.88 8.03 13.13
CA LEU A 44 -8.52 7.93 14.52
C LEU A 44 -8.01 6.51 14.81
N GLY A 45 -7.00 6.41 15.67
CA GLY A 45 -6.42 5.12 16.07
C GLY A 45 -5.45 4.49 15.07
N PRO A 46 -4.90 3.30 15.39
CA PRO A 46 -3.98 2.57 14.54
C PRO A 46 -4.72 1.78 13.45
N PHE A 47 -4.11 1.67 12.28
CA PHE A 47 -4.50 0.70 11.25
C PHE A 47 -3.51 -0.48 11.23
N SER A 48 -4.01 -1.67 10.91
CA SER A 48 -3.25 -2.92 10.83
C SER A 48 -2.49 -3.06 9.50
N ASP A 49 -3.07 -2.54 8.41
CA ASP A 49 -2.45 -2.54 7.09
C ASP A 49 -2.89 -1.33 6.24
N PHE A 50 -2.18 -1.08 5.13
CA PHE A 50 -2.60 -0.12 4.10
C PHE A 50 -2.13 -0.49 2.70
N THR A 51 -2.91 -0.16 1.68
CA THR A 51 -2.55 -0.33 0.27
C THR A 51 -2.52 1.03 -0.43
N VAL A 52 -1.52 1.24 -1.27
CA VAL A 52 -1.43 2.42 -2.16
C VAL A 52 -1.58 1.94 -3.60
N THR A 53 -2.48 2.57 -4.35
CA THR A 53 -2.62 2.38 -5.79
C THR A 53 -2.37 3.71 -6.46
N LEU A 54 -1.37 3.76 -7.34
CA LEU A 54 -1.03 4.99 -8.05
C LEU A 54 -2.09 5.33 -9.10
N LYS A 55 -2.13 6.61 -9.46
CA LYS A 55 -2.93 7.13 -10.58
C LYS A 55 -2.75 6.26 -11.84
N ARG A 56 -3.85 6.09 -12.57
CA ARG A 56 -3.98 5.20 -13.74
C ARG A 56 -5.08 5.76 -14.69
N PRO A 57 -5.20 5.27 -15.94
CA PRO A 57 -6.18 5.81 -16.89
C PRO A 57 -7.63 5.88 -16.36
N GLY A 58 -8.04 4.93 -15.52
CA GLY A 58 -9.35 4.92 -14.86
C GLY A 58 -9.45 5.69 -13.53
N CYS A 59 -8.35 6.21 -12.99
CA CYS A 59 -8.36 6.97 -11.74
C CYS A 59 -7.20 7.97 -11.73
N THR A 60 -7.52 9.26 -11.85
CA THR A 60 -6.52 10.34 -11.99
C THR A 60 -5.80 10.71 -10.69
N ARG A 61 -6.11 10.03 -9.58
CA ARG A 61 -5.55 10.28 -8.25
C ARG A 61 -4.97 9.00 -7.64
N ASP A 62 -4.00 9.18 -6.76
CA ASP A 62 -3.49 8.07 -5.95
C ASP A 62 -4.54 7.67 -4.90
N GLU A 63 -4.75 6.37 -4.74
CA GLU A 63 -5.68 5.79 -3.79
C GLU A 63 -4.92 5.20 -2.61
N ILE A 64 -5.34 5.56 -1.40
CA ILE A 64 -4.77 5.06 -0.16
C ILE A 64 -5.88 4.40 0.63
N ILE A 65 -5.82 3.09 0.82
CA ILE A 65 -6.81 2.32 1.58
C ILE A 65 -6.12 1.80 2.84
N VAL A 66 -6.61 2.17 4.01
CA VAL A 66 -6.14 1.64 5.30
C VAL A 66 -7.14 0.63 5.86
N ILE A 67 -6.64 -0.35 6.61
CA ILE A 67 -7.45 -1.35 7.32
C ILE A 67 -7.36 -1.03 8.81
N LEU A 68 -8.46 -0.57 9.42
CA LEU A 68 -8.45 -0.21 10.85
C LEU A 68 -8.21 -1.45 11.71
N LYS A 69 -7.42 -1.30 12.79
CA LYS A 69 -7.08 -2.43 13.66
C LYS A 69 -8.25 -2.88 14.54
N GLU A 70 -9.15 -1.96 14.87
CA GLU A 70 -10.28 -2.18 15.78
C GLU A 70 -11.31 -3.16 15.20
N ASP A 71 -11.64 -3.01 13.91
CA ASP A 71 -12.79 -3.66 13.29
C ASP A 71 -12.50 -4.18 11.87
N ASN A 72 -11.25 -4.09 11.42
CA ASN A 72 -10.83 -4.46 10.06
C ASN A 72 -11.56 -3.70 8.93
N ARG A 73 -12.22 -2.58 9.23
CA ARG A 73 -12.88 -1.77 8.20
C ARG A 73 -11.84 -1.14 7.28
N LYS A 74 -12.13 -1.20 5.98
CA LYS A 74 -11.36 -0.52 4.94
C LYS A 74 -11.81 0.93 4.84
N VAL A 75 -10.87 1.86 4.97
CA VAL A 75 -11.13 3.30 4.89
C VAL A 75 -10.18 3.93 3.90
N CYS A 76 -10.72 4.75 3.00
CA CYS A 76 -9.92 5.52 2.05
C CYS A 76 -9.40 6.80 2.70
N LEU A 77 -8.09 7.03 2.62
CA LEU A 77 -7.45 8.28 3.00
C LEU A 77 -7.26 9.18 1.78
N SER A 78 -7.45 10.48 1.96
CA SER A 78 -7.17 11.48 0.94
C SER A 78 -5.65 11.63 0.76
N PRO A 79 -5.10 11.51 -0.46
CA PRO A 79 -3.67 11.73 -0.70
C PRO A 79 -3.23 13.18 -0.41
N HIS A 80 -4.17 14.12 -0.41
CA HIS A 80 -3.93 15.52 -0.08
C HIS A 80 -4.15 15.84 1.41
N GLY A 81 -4.84 14.96 2.14
CA GLY A 81 -5.07 15.13 3.58
C GLY A 81 -3.79 14.90 4.41
N PRO A 82 -3.70 15.39 5.65
CA PRO A 82 -2.47 15.34 6.45
C PRO A 82 -1.92 13.92 6.65
N GLN A 83 -2.80 12.95 6.96
CA GLN A 83 -2.38 11.57 7.22
C GLN A 83 -2.00 10.85 5.92
N GLY A 84 -2.83 10.99 4.87
CA GLY A 84 -2.57 10.38 3.56
C GLY A 84 -1.31 10.94 2.91
N LYS A 85 -1.10 12.27 2.91
CA LYS A 85 0.11 12.92 2.37
C LYS A 85 1.38 12.42 3.05
N ARG A 86 1.35 12.27 4.39
CA ARG A 86 2.51 11.76 5.15
C ARG A 86 2.79 10.29 4.85
N LEU A 87 1.73 9.48 4.73
CA LEU A 87 1.84 8.07 4.37
C LEU A 87 2.42 7.91 2.95
N LEU A 88 1.86 8.62 1.98
CA LEU A 88 2.29 8.59 0.58
C LEU A 88 3.74 9.05 0.40
N LYS A 89 4.14 10.14 1.07
CA LYS A 89 5.54 10.61 1.04
C LYS A 89 6.52 9.57 1.60
N CYS A 90 6.16 8.90 2.70
CA CYS A 90 7.00 7.84 3.24
C CYS A 90 7.07 6.64 2.29
N TRP A 91 5.92 6.27 1.71
CA TRP A 91 5.80 5.13 0.81
C TRP A 91 6.62 5.33 -0.47
N HIS A 92 6.54 6.50 -1.13
CA HIS A 92 7.37 6.83 -2.29
C HIS A 92 8.87 6.72 -1.99
N ARG A 93 9.33 7.34 -0.90
CA ARG A 93 10.74 7.24 -0.50
C ARG A 93 11.18 5.79 -0.30
N LYS A 94 10.32 4.93 0.27
CA LYS A 94 10.66 3.52 0.46
C LYS A 94 10.72 2.76 -0.86
N LEU A 95 9.84 3.09 -1.80
CA LEU A 95 9.85 2.51 -3.13
C LEU A 95 11.13 2.90 -3.90
N GLU A 96 11.54 4.17 -3.83
CA GLU A 96 12.80 4.66 -4.40
C GLU A 96 14.03 3.98 -3.78
N GLU A 97 13.99 3.67 -2.48
CA GLU A 97 15.03 2.90 -1.79
C GLU A 97 14.99 1.39 -2.11
N GLY A 98 14.07 0.91 -2.95
CA GLY A 98 13.87 -0.52 -3.23
C GLY A 98 13.35 -1.32 -2.02
N LYS A 99 12.77 -0.65 -1.02
CA LYS A 99 12.30 -1.24 0.24
C LYS A 99 10.78 -1.37 0.28
N ASN A 100 10.31 -2.22 1.18
CA ASN A 100 8.89 -2.39 1.41
C ASN A 100 8.26 -1.11 2.01
N GLY A 101 7.37 -0.47 1.24
CA GLY A 101 6.63 0.71 1.64
C GLY A 101 5.72 0.51 2.87
N LYS A 102 5.32 -0.74 3.17
CA LYS A 102 4.51 -1.08 4.35
C LYS A 102 5.19 -0.71 5.67
N THR A 103 6.51 -0.56 5.68
CA THR A 103 7.28 -0.08 6.86
C THR A 103 6.85 1.33 7.35
N CYS A 104 6.11 2.08 6.54
CA CYS A 104 5.61 3.41 6.87
C CYS A 104 4.50 3.45 7.93
N MET A 105 3.85 2.32 8.24
CA MET A 105 2.75 2.25 9.24
C MET A 105 3.19 2.72 10.63
N GLY A 106 4.38 2.33 11.07
CA GLY A 106 4.89 2.67 12.42
C GLY A 106 5.13 4.17 12.63
N ARG A 107 5.40 4.93 11.56
CA ARG A 107 5.70 6.37 11.67
C ARG A 107 4.46 7.24 11.79
N LEU A 108 3.27 6.70 11.49
CA LEU A 108 2.03 7.47 11.38
C LEU A 108 1.19 7.46 12.65
N ARG A 109 1.52 6.63 13.63
CA ARG A 109 0.88 6.67 14.95
C ARG A 109 0.98 8.10 15.52
N PRO A 110 -0.10 8.64 16.13
CA PRO A 110 -0.06 9.93 16.80
C PRO A 110 1.13 9.93 17.75
N ARG A 111 2.02 10.91 17.62
CA ARG A 111 3.16 11.07 18.50
C ARG A 111 2.62 11.47 19.88
N HIS A 112 2.32 10.48 20.72
CA HIS A 112 1.97 10.68 22.13
C HIS A 112 3.09 11.37 22.95
N GLN A 113 4.26 11.63 22.34
CA GLN A 113 5.42 12.25 22.98
C GLN A 113 5.94 13.50 22.26
N LYS A 114 5.18 14.60 22.33
CA LYS A 114 5.80 15.94 22.29
C LYS A 114 5.09 17.00 23.15
N LYS A 115 4.10 16.62 23.96
CA LYS A 115 3.45 17.57 24.91
C LYS A 115 4.14 17.63 26.28
N GLN A 116 4.99 16.65 26.64
CA GLN A 116 5.75 16.68 27.90
C GLN A 116 7.06 17.49 27.84
N ARG A 117 7.66 17.68 26.65
CA ARG A 117 8.98 18.34 26.54
C ARG A 117 8.94 19.86 26.65
N THR A 118 7.77 20.48 26.45
CA THR A 118 7.57 21.93 26.66
C THR A 118 7.14 22.24 28.11
N LYS A 119 6.33 21.40 28.75
CA LYS A 119 5.93 21.60 30.15
C LYS A 119 7.10 21.51 31.14
N SER A 120 8.07 20.62 30.90
CA SER A 120 9.27 20.49 31.73
C SER A 120 10.26 21.66 31.56
N LYS A 121 10.26 22.37 30.42
CA LYS A 121 11.10 23.56 30.23
C LYS A 121 10.54 24.80 30.93
N GLU A 122 9.21 24.94 31.00
CA GLU A 122 8.56 26.06 31.70
C GLU A 122 8.63 25.93 33.23
N GLN A 123 8.43 24.72 33.76
CA GLN A 123 8.60 24.46 35.21
C GLN A 123 10.04 24.59 35.71
N LYS A 124 11.05 24.41 34.85
CA LYS A 124 12.46 24.65 35.22
C LYS A 124 12.85 26.13 35.26
N ILE A 125 12.11 26.99 34.54
CA ILE A 125 12.35 28.43 34.54
C ILE A 125 11.69 29.09 35.76
N ILE A 126 10.53 28.58 36.20
CA ILE A 126 9.80 29.11 37.38
C ILE A 126 10.45 28.69 38.71
N SER A 127 11.20 27.59 38.76
CA SER A 127 11.89 27.12 39.99
C SER A 127 13.32 27.66 40.14
N ALA A 128 13.77 28.55 39.24
CA ALA A 128 15.09 29.16 39.23
C ALA A 128 15.04 30.71 39.21
N ALA A 129 13.85 31.27 39.44
CA ALA A 129 13.60 32.69 39.72
C ALA A 129 13.08 32.81 41.15
#